data_AF-A0A3N1SSV8-F1
#
_entry.id   AF-A0A3N1SSV8-F1
#
_cell.length_a   1.000
_cell.length_b   1.000
_cell.length_c   1.000
_cell.angle_alpha   90.00
_cell.angle_beta   90.00
_cell.angle_gamma   90.00
#
_symmetry.space_group_name_H-M   'P 1'
#
loop_
_entity.id
_entity.type
_entity.pdbx_description
1 polymer ?
#
loop_
_entity_poly.entity_id
_entity_poly.type
_entity_poly.pdbx_seq_one_letter_code
_entity_poly.pdbx_strand_id
1 'polypeptide(L)'
;MPATPAVVLAATAVTGSMLTGCSVGDTAGCGPAPLAEVSQADLYGSYSGPHGARLDLTAVGGTSVTFSVKDWPGEDGTEILAEDIPTFNGGGIWKLLNAPGQDGKVGLGFDARTEHAGSDAVNELLVGREDGHLVLFAKLGDPDVCRTYELAP
;
A
#
# COMPACT_ATOMS: atom_id res chain seq x y z
N MET A 1 14.72 79.33 11.26
CA MET A 1 16.12 79.08 11.68
C MET A 1 16.18 77.72 12.39
N PRO A 2 17.27 76.95 12.24
CA PRO A 2 17.35 75.48 12.10
C PRO A 2 17.17 74.73 13.46
N ALA A 3 17.03 73.40 13.57
CA ALA A 3 17.93 72.36 13.06
C ALA A 3 17.34 70.92 13.12
N THR A 4 17.83 70.09 12.19
CA THR A 4 17.81 68.61 12.15
C THR A 4 18.72 68.01 13.24
N PRO A 5 18.47 66.77 13.75
CA PRO A 5 19.05 65.53 13.15
C PRO A 5 18.11 64.29 13.25
N ALA A 6 17.93 63.44 12.23
CA ALA A 6 18.75 62.31 11.71
C ALA A 6 18.84 61.05 12.61
N VAL A 7 18.19 59.94 12.22
CA VAL A 7 18.54 58.49 12.43
C VAL A 7 17.69 57.66 11.44
N VAL A 8 18.20 57.16 10.30
CA VAL A 8 18.86 55.86 9.99
C VAL A 8 17.93 54.61 9.96
N LEU A 9 17.70 54.16 8.71
CA LEU A 9 17.59 52.79 8.14
C LEU A 9 16.81 51.66 8.85
N ALA A 10 15.89 51.04 8.11
CA ALA A 10 15.81 49.58 8.01
C ALA A 10 15.13 49.16 6.69
N ALA A 11 15.87 48.44 5.85
CA ALA A 11 15.32 47.68 4.72
C ALA A 11 14.99 46.27 5.22
N THR A 12 13.76 45.80 4.99
CA THR A 12 13.38 44.41 5.24
C THR A 12 12.48 43.89 4.13
N ALA A 13 13.13 43.05 3.31
CA ALA A 13 12.70 41.77 2.74
C ALA A 13 11.24 41.62 2.26
N VAL A 14 11.13 41.41 0.95
CA VAL A 14 10.02 40.75 0.27
C VAL A 14 9.93 39.31 0.76
N THR A 15 8.83 38.94 1.42
CA THR A 15 8.44 37.54 1.59
C THR A 15 7.17 37.30 0.79
N GLY A 16 7.36 36.71 -0.39
CA GLY A 16 6.28 36.10 -1.15
C GLY A 16 5.80 34.84 -0.42
N SER A 17 4.53 34.83 -0.04
CA SER A 17 3.85 33.63 0.44
C SER A 17 3.04 33.04 -0.71
N MET A 18 3.69 32.21 -1.52
CA MET A 18 3.01 31.17 -2.28
C MET A 18 3.57 29.86 -1.80
N LEU A 19 2.82 29.11 -0.98
CA LEU A 19 2.76 27.66 -1.10
C LEU A 19 1.35 27.19 -0.70
N THR A 20 0.83 26.42 -1.63
CA THR A 20 -0.46 25.73 -1.71
C THR A 20 -0.65 24.69 -0.62
N GLY A 21 -1.93 24.36 -0.40
CA GLY A 21 -2.44 23.58 0.72
C GLY A 21 -1.76 22.24 0.99
N CYS A 22 -1.52 21.99 2.27
CA CYS A 22 -1.43 20.64 2.80
C CYS A 22 -2.85 20.22 3.20
N SER A 23 -3.58 19.55 2.30
CA SER A 23 -4.67 18.68 2.72
C SER A 23 -4.04 17.47 3.38
N VAL A 24 -3.76 17.59 4.68
CA VAL A 24 -3.47 16.43 5.52
C VAL A 24 -4.78 15.67 5.63
N GLY A 25 -5.00 14.74 4.69
CA GLY A 25 -6.08 13.77 4.82
C GLY A 25 -5.81 12.87 6.01
N ASP A 26 -6.83 12.60 6.81
CA ASP A 26 -6.84 11.69 7.96
C ASP A 26 -6.55 10.23 7.56
N THR A 27 -5.36 9.95 7.04
CA THR A 27 -4.77 8.61 6.88
C THR A 27 -3.54 8.53 7.78
N ALA A 28 -3.76 8.52 9.09
CA ALA A 28 -2.70 8.42 10.10
C ALA A 28 -2.22 6.96 10.26
N GLY A 29 -1.76 6.37 9.16
CA GLY A 29 -1.14 5.05 9.13
C GLY A 29 -0.33 4.88 7.85
N CYS A 30 0.54 3.88 7.86
CA CYS A 30 1.40 3.56 6.72
C CYS A 30 0.61 3.18 5.45
N GLY A 31 1.32 3.22 4.32
CA GLY A 31 0.79 2.85 3.01
C GLY A 31 0.08 4.00 2.27
N PRO A 32 -0.22 3.81 0.97
CA PRO A 32 -0.92 4.81 0.19
C PRO A 32 -2.37 4.98 0.66
N ALA A 33 -2.99 6.11 0.28
CA ALA A 33 -4.41 6.30 0.47
C ALA A 33 -5.20 5.17 -0.23
N PRO A 34 -6.11 4.47 0.46
CA PRO A 34 -6.91 3.43 -0.16
C PRO A 34 -7.72 3.98 -1.33
N LEU A 35 -7.83 3.17 -2.39
CA LEU A 35 -8.67 3.47 -3.53
C LEU A 35 -10.07 2.90 -3.32
N ALA A 36 -11.08 3.77 -3.36
CA ALA A 36 -12.46 3.33 -3.56
C ALA A 36 -12.69 2.94 -5.04
N GLU A 37 -13.75 2.15 -5.29
CA GLU A 37 -14.22 1.81 -6.66
C GLU A 37 -13.15 1.10 -7.52
N VAL A 38 -12.63 -0.03 -7.02
CA VAL A 38 -11.70 -0.90 -7.77
C VAL A 38 -12.48 -2.05 -8.40
N SER A 39 -12.19 -2.40 -9.66
CA SER A 39 -12.74 -3.61 -10.29
C SER A 39 -11.75 -4.76 -10.27
N GLN A 40 -12.25 -5.99 -10.41
CA GLN A 40 -11.42 -7.19 -10.49
C GLN A 40 -10.43 -7.14 -11.67
N ALA A 41 -10.83 -6.52 -12.78
CA ALA A 41 -10.02 -6.41 -13.97
C ALA A 41 -8.80 -5.50 -13.79
N ASP A 42 -8.91 -4.48 -12.94
CA ASP A 42 -7.83 -3.54 -12.65
C ASP A 42 -6.71 -4.18 -11.82
N LEU A 43 -7.00 -5.31 -11.17
CA LEU A 43 -6.11 -5.98 -10.22
C LEU A 43 -5.30 -7.12 -10.84
N TYR A 44 -5.61 -7.54 -12.06
CA TYR A 44 -4.87 -8.62 -12.70
C TYR A 44 -3.42 -8.22 -12.98
N GLY A 45 -2.49 -9.13 -12.69
CA GLY A 45 -1.07 -8.93 -12.96
C GLY A 45 -0.17 -9.54 -11.88
N SER A 46 1.13 -9.30 -12.05
CA SER A 46 2.18 -9.77 -11.17
C SER A 46 2.63 -8.63 -10.27
N TYR A 47 2.70 -8.86 -8.97
CA TYR A 47 3.10 -7.89 -7.96
C TYR A 47 4.41 -8.29 -7.32
N SER A 48 5.26 -7.30 -7.06
CA SER A 48 6.57 -7.44 -6.42
C SER A 48 6.50 -6.87 -5.01
N GLY A 49 6.90 -7.63 -4.01
CA GLY A 49 7.00 -7.18 -2.63
C GLY A 49 8.42 -7.32 -2.05
N PRO A 50 8.60 -6.93 -0.77
CA PRO A 50 9.86 -7.06 -0.07
C PRO A 50 10.37 -8.49 0.00
N HIS A 51 11.68 -8.64 0.20
CA HIS A 51 12.37 -9.93 0.35
C HIS A 51 12.12 -10.91 -0.81
N GLY A 52 11.85 -10.40 -2.00
CA GLY A 52 11.61 -11.21 -3.20
C GLY A 52 10.20 -11.77 -3.33
N ALA A 53 9.29 -11.42 -2.41
CA ALA A 53 7.90 -11.87 -2.45
C ALA A 53 7.22 -11.50 -3.78
N ARG A 54 6.44 -12.43 -4.32
CA ARG A 54 5.65 -12.25 -5.55
C ARG A 54 4.22 -12.69 -5.32
N LEU A 55 3.29 -11.98 -5.94
CA LEU A 55 1.87 -12.34 -6.01
C LEU A 55 1.39 -12.18 -7.44
N ASP A 56 0.80 -13.21 -8.02
CA ASP A 56 0.17 -13.15 -9.34
C ASP A 56 -1.33 -13.28 -9.19
N LEU A 57 -2.10 -12.26 -9.61
CA LEU A 57 -3.56 -12.29 -9.66
C LEU A 57 -4.02 -12.55 -11.10
N THR A 58 -4.74 -13.65 -11.31
CA THR A 58 -5.09 -14.13 -12.66
C THR A 58 -6.59 -14.42 -12.82
N ALA A 59 -7.10 -14.13 -14.01
CA ALA A 59 -8.43 -14.56 -14.45
C ALA A 59 -8.34 -15.95 -15.08
N VAL A 60 -9.17 -16.88 -14.61
CA VAL A 60 -9.25 -18.24 -15.19
C VAL A 60 -10.50 -18.44 -16.07
N GLY A 61 -11.31 -17.38 -16.20
CA GLY A 61 -12.49 -17.32 -17.08
C GLY A 61 -13.80 -17.13 -16.30
N GLY A 62 -14.74 -16.42 -16.92
CA GLY A 62 -15.99 -16.03 -16.25
C GLY A 62 -15.72 -15.13 -15.03
N THR A 63 -16.33 -15.46 -13.90
CA THR A 63 -16.12 -14.77 -12.61
C THR A 63 -15.07 -15.46 -11.73
N SER A 64 -14.43 -16.51 -12.24
CA SER A 64 -13.47 -17.31 -11.50
C SER A 64 -12.08 -16.69 -11.61
N VAL A 65 -11.41 -16.57 -10.48
CA VAL A 65 -10.06 -16.01 -10.40
C VAL A 65 -9.17 -16.83 -9.48
N THR A 66 -7.89 -16.84 -9.79
CA THR A 66 -6.86 -17.59 -9.05
C THR A 66 -5.68 -16.69 -8.74
N PHE A 67 -4.90 -17.08 -7.75
CA PHE A 67 -3.62 -16.46 -7.47
C PHE A 67 -2.52 -17.48 -7.23
N SER A 68 -1.28 -17.05 -7.43
CA SER A 68 -0.09 -17.74 -6.95
C SER A 68 0.81 -16.78 -6.19
N VAL A 69 1.56 -17.29 -5.23
CA VAL A 69 2.58 -16.54 -4.51
C VAL A 69 3.91 -17.26 -4.51
N LYS A 70 4.99 -16.46 -4.48
CA LYS A 70 6.35 -16.92 -4.30
C LYS A 70 7.01 -16.15 -3.16
N ASP A 71 7.83 -16.82 -2.36
CA ASP A 71 8.55 -16.24 -1.21
C ASP A 71 7.59 -15.42 -0.32
N TRP A 72 6.36 -15.92 -0.15
CA TRP A 72 5.29 -15.24 0.59
C TRP A 72 5.54 -15.36 2.09
N PRO A 73 5.35 -14.28 2.87
CA PRO A 73 5.52 -14.32 4.31
C PRO A 73 4.59 -15.34 4.97
N GLY A 74 5.15 -16.19 5.84
CA GLY A 74 4.38 -17.13 6.66
C GLY A 74 3.60 -16.48 7.81
N GLU A 75 3.86 -15.20 8.09
CA GLU A 75 3.34 -14.44 9.24
C GLU A 75 2.87 -13.03 8.81
N ASP A 76 1.90 -12.45 9.52
CA ASP A 76 1.24 -11.17 9.22
C ASP A 76 1.50 -10.08 10.29
N GLY A 77 2.36 -10.37 11.25
CA GLY A 77 2.81 -9.47 12.31
C GLY A 77 4.04 -8.63 11.95
N THR A 78 4.48 -7.77 12.87
CA THR A 78 5.67 -6.90 12.67
C THR A 78 6.99 -7.68 12.53
N GLU A 79 7.01 -8.94 12.95
CA GLU A 79 8.11 -9.89 12.80
C GLU A 79 8.50 -10.06 11.32
N ILE A 80 7.56 -9.84 10.42
CA ILE A 80 7.71 -9.86 8.96
C ILE A 80 8.75 -8.86 8.41
N LEU A 81 9.18 -7.90 9.23
CA LEU A 81 10.24 -6.94 8.89
C LEU A 81 11.65 -7.55 9.04
N ALA A 82 11.79 -8.71 9.69
CA ALA A 82 13.06 -9.41 9.76
C ALA A 82 13.43 -9.99 8.38
N GLU A 83 14.71 -9.96 8.03
CA GLU A 83 15.19 -10.46 6.73
C GLU A 83 15.07 -11.99 6.58
N ASP A 84 14.98 -12.72 7.69
CA ASP A 84 15.06 -14.18 7.76
C ASP A 84 13.74 -14.86 8.15
N ILE A 85 12.61 -14.18 7.95
CA ILE A 85 11.30 -14.78 8.21
C ILE A 85 11.05 -16.04 7.35
N PRO A 86 10.33 -17.04 7.89
CA PRO A 86 9.85 -18.15 7.09
C PRO A 86 9.01 -17.68 5.92
N THR A 87 9.26 -18.24 4.74
CA THR A 87 8.48 -17.98 3.53
C THR A 87 7.97 -19.26 2.90
N PHE A 88 6.92 -19.14 2.09
CA PHE A 88 6.33 -20.26 1.37
C PHE A 88 5.91 -19.87 -0.05
N ASN A 89 5.67 -20.90 -0.87
CA ASN A 89 5.09 -20.76 -2.20
C ASN A 89 3.71 -21.43 -2.20
N GLY A 90 2.77 -20.86 -2.92
CA GLY A 90 1.39 -21.34 -2.82
C GLY A 90 0.46 -20.72 -3.84
N GLY A 91 -0.82 -21.00 -3.68
CA GLY A 91 -1.87 -20.41 -4.49
C GLY A 91 -3.25 -20.78 -4.00
N GLY A 92 -4.24 -20.28 -4.70
CA GLY A 92 -5.64 -20.54 -4.41
C GLY A 92 -6.56 -19.59 -5.14
N ILE A 93 -7.67 -19.24 -4.49
CA ILE A 93 -8.70 -18.36 -5.04
C ILE A 93 -8.61 -17.01 -4.34
N TRP A 94 -8.74 -15.93 -5.09
CA TRP A 94 -8.87 -14.59 -4.51
C TRP A 94 -10.25 -13.99 -4.77
N LYS A 95 -10.58 -12.94 -4.05
CA LYS A 95 -11.81 -12.19 -4.24
C LYS A 95 -11.62 -10.74 -3.88
N LEU A 96 -12.39 -9.88 -4.54
CA LEU A 96 -12.57 -8.51 -4.11
C LEU A 96 -13.60 -8.50 -2.96
N LEU A 97 -13.22 -7.94 -1.82
CA LEU A 97 -13.98 -7.96 -0.57
C LEU A 97 -14.80 -6.69 -0.32
N ASN A 98 -14.52 -5.61 -1.03
CA ASN A 98 -15.19 -4.34 -0.81
C ASN A 98 -16.59 -4.30 -1.45
N ALA A 99 -17.49 -3.61 -0.77
CA ALA A 99 -18.74 -3.16 -1.40
C ALA A 99 -18.45 -1.96 -2.32
N PRO A 100 -19.36 -1.65 -3.26
CA PRO A 100 -19.32 -0.38 -3.99
C PRO A 100 -19.24 0.81 -3.02
N GLY A 101 -18.39 1.79 -3.32
CA GLY A 101 -18.12 2.95 -2.47
C GLY A 101 -17.23 2.72 -1.25
N GLN A 102 -16.67 1.52 -1.06
CA GLN A 102 -15.70 1.23 0.01
C GLN A 102 -14.28 1.03 -0.53
N ASP A 103 -13.31 1.24 0.35
CA ASP A 103 -11.88 1.01 0.09
C ASP A 103 -11.64 -0.39 -0.46
N GLY A 104 -10.91 -0.46 -1.57
CA GLY A 104 -10.58 -1.70 -2.26
C GLY A 104 -9.85 -2.66 -1.34
N LYS A 105 -10.32 -3.91 -1.28
CA LYS A 105 -9.68 -4.96 -0.47
C LYS A 105 -9.70 -6.29 -1.20
N VAL A 106 -8.55 -6.93 -1.32
CA VAL A 106 -8.36 -8.26 -1.90
C VAL A 106 -8.24 -9.27 -0.76
N GLY A 107 -9.01 -10.35 -0.83
CA GLY A 107 -8.88 -11.50 0.06
C GLY A 107 -8.28 -12.70 -0.67
N LEU A 108 -7.30 -13.35 -0.06
CA LEU A 108 -6.58 -14.53 -0.54
C LEU A 108 -7.03 -15.76 0.25
N GLY A 109 -7.66 -16.72 -0.44
CA GLY A 109 -7.99 -18.03 0.10
C GLY A 109 -7.01 -19.07 -0.41
N PHE A 110 -5.99 -19.40 0.40
CA PHE A 110 -4.99 -20.40 0.07
C PHE A 110 -5.60 -21.82 0.01
N ASP A 111 -5.13 -22.61 -0.95
CA ASP A 111 -5.49 -24.03 -1.04
C ASP A 111 -4.93 -24.81 0.17
N ALA A 112 -5.65 -25.83 0.63
CA ALA A 112 -5.22 -26.70 1.73
C ALA A 112 -3.89 -27.45 1.48
N ARG A 113 -3.41 -27.47 0.23
CA ARG A 113 -2.12 -28.05 -0.18
C ARG A 113 -0.97 -27.05 -0.13
N THR A 114 -1.26 -25.78 0.17
CA THR A 114 -0.23 -24.77 0.44
C THR A 114 0.34 -25.06 1.82
N GLU A 115 1.32 -25.96 1.86
CA GLU A 115 2.04 -26.29 3.08
C GLU A 115 2.66 -24.99 3.63
N HIS A 116 2.43 -24.69 4.92
CA HIS A 116 2.95 -23.52 5.65
C HIS A 116 2.22 -22.18 5.46
N ALA A 117 1.06 -22.13 4.80
CA ALA A 117 0.14 -21.02 5.03
C ALA A 117 -0.43 -21.18 6.44
N GLY A 118 0.28 -20.70 7.46
CA GLY A 118 -0.24 -20.59 8.82
C GLY A 118 -1.56 -19.81 8.80
N SER A 119 -2.36 -19.93 9.85
CA SER A 119 -3.51 -19.03 10.07
C SER A 119 -3.12 -17.55 10.06
N ASP A 120 -1.83 -17.29 10.20
CA ASP A 120 -1.22 -15.99 10.42
C ASP A 120 -0.56 -15.46 9.13
N ALA A 121 -0.68 -16.14 7.99
CA ALA A 121 -0.16 -15.60 6.74
C ALA A 121 -1.03 -14.43 6.25
N VAL A 122 -0.39 -13.42 5.63
CA VAL A 122 -1.09 -12.28 5.02
C VAL A 122 -2.11 -12.79 3.98
N ASN A 123 -3.38 -12.61 4.30
CA ASN A 123 -4.52 -13.10 3.51
C ASN A 123 -5.45 -11.97 3.05
N GLU A 124 -5.23 -10.73 3.50
CA GLU A 124 -5.96 -9.55 3.06
C GLU A 124 -5.01 -8.43 2.67
N LEU A 125 -5.29 -7.78 1.54
CA LEU A 125 -4.51 -6.68 0.99
C LEU A 125 -5.47 -5.53 0.66
N LEU A 126 -5.15 -4.32 1.13
CA LEU A 126 -5.79 -3.10 0.68
C LEU A 126 -5.27 -2.71 -0.69
N VAL A 127 -6.12 -2.03 -1.47
CA VAL A 127 -5.76 -1.49 -2.77
C VAL A 127 -5.55 0.00 -2.64
N GLY A 128 -4.41 0.49 -3.11
CA GLY A 128 -4.07 1.91 -3.12
C GLY A 128 -3.44 2.34 -4.44
N ARG A 129 -3.04 3.61 -4.49
CA ARG A 129 -2.31 4.18 -5.61
C ARG A 129 -1.10 4.95 -5.11
N GLU A 130 0.05 4.63 -5.68
CA GLU A 130 1.32 5.32 -5.41
C GLU A 130 1.94 5.71 -6.76
N ASP A 131 2.32 6.98 -6.92
CA ASP A 131 2.90 7.52 -8.15
C ASP A 131 2.12 7.20 -9.45
N GLY A 132 0.79 7.06 -9.34
CA GLY A 132 -0.08 6.73 -10.48
C GLY A 132 -0.21 5.22 -10.77
N HIS A 133 0.52 4.38 -10.06
CA HIS A 133 0.51 2.92 -10.18
C HIS A 133 -0.39 2.29 -9.13
N LEU A 134 -1.06 1.19 -9.51
CA LEU A 134 -1.84 0.40 -8.57
C LEU A 134 -0.89 -0.38 -7.66
N VAL A 135 -1.20 -0.35 -6.36
CA VAL A 135 -0.39 -0.97 -5.33
C VAL A 135 -1.29 -1.74 -4.39
N LEU A 136 -0.85 -2.93 -3.98
CA LEU A 136 -1.49 -3.71 -2.93
C LEU A 136 -0.69 -3.57 -1.64
N PHE A 137 -1.34 -3.44 -0.50
CA PHE A 137 -0.62 -3.32 0.77
C PHE A 137 -1.35 -3.96 1.95
N ALA A 138 -0.59 -4.51 2.89
CA ALA A 138 -1.08 -5.03 4.16
C ALA A 138 -0.65 -4.13 5.31
N LYS A 139 -1.54 -3.88 6.27
CA LYS A 139 -1.21 -3.26 7.57
C LYS A 139 -0.87 -4.37 8.55
N LEU A 140 0.28 -4.29 9.21
CA LEU A 140 0.91 -5.43 9.89
C LEU A 140 0.93 -5.24 11.40
N GLY A 141 -0.22 -5.42 12.07
CA GLY A 141 -0.37 -5.32 13.53
C GLY A 141 -0.17 -3.92 14.15
N ASP A 142 0.86 -3.20 13.70
CA ASP A 142 1.19 -1.81 14.00
C ASP A 142 0.66 -0.89 12.87
N PRO A 143 -0.03 0.22 13.20
CA PRO A 143 -0.62 1.12 12.21
C PRO A 143 0.41 1.87 11.35
N ASP A 144 1.66 1.93 11.78
CA ASP A 144 2.77 2.60 11.07
C ASP A 144 3.63 1.62 10.26
N VAL A 145 3.32 0.32 10.30
CA VAL A 145 4.04 -0.73 9.57
C VAL A 145 3.17 -1.36 8.48
N CYS A 146 3.58 -1.15 7.23
CA CYS A 146 2.90 -1.69 6.06
C CYS A 146 3.86 -2.45 5.18
N ARG A 147 3.33 -3.48 4.52
CA ARG A 147 4.02 -4.16 3.43
C ARG A 147 3.33 -3.86 2.13
N THR A 148 4.10 -3.34 1.20
CA THR A 148 3.64 -2.87 -0.10
C THR A 148 4.05 -3.84 -1.19
N TYR A 149 3.15 -4.07 -2.15
CA TYR A 149 3.33 -4.92 -3.31
C TYR A 149 2.97 -4.13 -4.56
N GLU A 150 3.97 -3.86 -5.38
CA GLU A 150 3.84 -3.02 -6.58
C GLU A 150 3.59 -3.86 -7.82
N LEU A 151 2.68 -3.41 -8.68
CA LEU A 151 2.45 -4.07 -9.97
C LEU A 151 3.73 -4.01 -10.81
N ALA A 152 4.24 -5.17 -11.19
CA ALA A 152 5.39 -5.30 -12.06
C ALA A 152 5.05 -4.77 -13.47
N PRO A 153 6.01 -4.11 -14.15
CA PRO A 153 5.84 -3.56 -15.49
C PRO A 153 5.66 -4.62 -16.58
#